data_AF-A0A2H3APV5-F1
#
_entry.id   AF-A0A2H3APV5-F1
#
_cell.length_a   1.000
_cell.length_b   1.000
_cell.length_c   1.000
_cell.angle_alpha   90.00
_cell.angle_beta   90.00
_cell.angle_gamma   90.00
#
_symmetry.space_group_name_H-M   'P 1'
#
loop_
_entity.id
_entity.type
_entity.pdbx_description
1 polymer ?
#
loop_
_entity_poly.entity_id
_entity_poly.type
_entity_poly.pdbx_seq_one_letter_code
_entity_poly.pdbx_strand_id
1 'polypeptide(L)'
;MLRMTPSILFGRVSRVFEWWISNLSAVNEHCVIRSITFKVVTMGDLQEHPASSLDWDDMWTRLDGCLASYKMASLERVAITFVPRPAEWDTFKAHMEGNFLSLRQLGREVVLDAVRF
;
A
#
# COMPACT_ATOMS: atom_id res chain seq x y z
N MET A 1 28.22 14.25 -0.27
CA MET A 1 26.90 13.75 -0.70
C MET A 1 26.78 12.32 -0.18
N LEU A 2 26.00 12.10 0.88
CA LEU A 2 25.84 10.76 1.47
C LEU A 2 24.89 9.94 0.57
N ARG A 3 25.41 8.93 -0.12
CA ARG A 3 24.58 7.92 -0.79
C ARG A 3 23.84 7.14 0.30
N MET A 4 22.54 7.37 0.44
CA MET A 4 21.68 6.47 1.19
C MET A 4 21.72 5.10 0.50
N THR A 5 22.11 4.08 1.24
CA THR A 5 22.06 2.71 0.77
C THR A 5 20.60 2.30 0.53
N PRO A 6 20.31 1.54 -0.53
CA PRO A 6 18.94 1.19 -0.90
C PRO A 6 18.13 0.59 0.27
N SER A 7 18.78 -0.15 1.18
CA SER A 7 18.11 -0.96 2.24
C SER A 7 17.37 -0.14 3.27
N ILE A 8 17.76 1.13 3.40
CA ILE A 8 17.13 2.07 4.31
C ILE A 8 15.79 2.56 3.76
N LEU A 9 15.63 2.62 2.43
CA LEU A 9 14.38 3.07 1.80
C LEU A 9 13.31 1.97 1.85
N PHE A 10 13.69 0.72 1.58
CA PHE A 10 12.79 -0.44 1.70
C PHE A 10 12.22 -0.56 3.12
N GLY A 11 13.08 -0.53 4.14
CA GLY A 11 12.66 -0.63 5.54
C GLY A 11 11.81 0.54 6.03
N ARG A 12 11.81 1.68 5.33
CA ARG A 12 10.93 2.82 5.65
C ARG A 12 9.54 2.66 5.05
N VAL A 13 9.45 2.18 3.81
CA VAL A 13 8.14 1.98 3.17
C VAL A 13 7.39 0.82 3.82
N SER A 14 8.06 -0.32 4.08
CA SER A 14 7.41 -1.45 4.76
C SER A 14 6.84 -1.03 6.12
N ARG A 15 7.59 -0.25 6.92
CA ARG A 15 7.12 0.31 8.20
C ARG A 15 5.87 1.18 8.08
N VAL A 16 5.72 1.93 6.97
CA VAL A 16 4.51 2.74 6.73
C VAL A 16 3.30 1.82 6.51
N PHE A 17 3.46 0.77 5.72
CA PHE A 17 2.43 -0.24 5.51
C PHE A 17 2.09 -0.99 6.80
N GLU A 18 3.10 -1.44 7.55
CA GLU A 18 2.92 -2.08 8.85
C GLU A 18 2.16 -1.16 9.82
N TRP A 19 2.49 0.13 9.86
CA TRP A 19 1.79 1.09 10.69
C TRP A 19 0.32 1.23 10.25
N TRP A 20 0.03 1.35 8.95
CA TRP A 20 -1.36 1.37 8.46
C TRP A 20 -2.12 0.11 8.83
N ILE A 21 -1.54 -1.06 8.58
CA ILE A 21 -2.14 -2.36 8.92
C ILE A 21 -2.42 -2.43 10.43
N SER A 22 -1.48 -2.04 11.27
CA SER A 22 -1.65 -2.02 12.73
C SER A 22 -2.80 -1.09 13.16
N ASN A 23 -2.94 0.09 12.56
CA ASN A 23 -4.01 1.02 12.92
C ASN A 23 -5.39 0.52 12.43
N LEU A 24 -5.46 0.01 11.20
CA LEU A 24 -6.71 -0.47 10.61
C LEU A 24 -7.19 -1.76 11.29
N SER A 25 -6.28 -2.65 11.67
CA SER A 25 -6.60 -3.87 12.43
C SER A 25 -7.09 -3.58 13.85
N ALA A 26 -6.61 -2.50 14.47
CA ALA A 26 -7.03 -2.05 15.80
C ALA A 26 -8.43 -1.42 15.82
N VAL A 27 -8.98 -1.02 14.66
CA VAL A 27 -10.38 -0.59 14.56
C VAL A 27 -11.25 -1.74 15.08
N ASN A 28 -12.13 -1.45 16.03
CA ASN A 28 -12.99 -2.44 16.69
C ASN A 28 -14.49 -2.16 16.51
N GLU A 29 -14.84 -0.95 16.07
CA GLU A 29 -16.21 -0.51 15.78
C GLU A 29 -16.46 -0.39 14.27
N HIS A 30 -17.73 -0.24 13.89
CA HIS A 30 -18.08 0.05 12.50
C HIS A 30 -17.68 1.48 12.13
N CYS A 31 -16.82 1.61 11.12
CA CYS A 31 -16.42 2.88 10.56
C CYS A 31 -17.37 3.31 9.43
N VAL A 32 -17.82 4.57 9.49
CA VAL A 32 -18.57 5.25 8.42
C VAL A 32 -17.67 5.82 7.32
N ILE A 33 -16.40 5.43 7.30
CA ILE A 33 -15.40 5.90 6.34
C ILE A 33 -15.75 5.32 4.96
N ARG A 34 -16.03 6.20 4.01
CA ARG A 34 -16.35 5.80 2.62
C ARG A 34 -15.13 5.78 1.70
N SER A 35 -14.10 6.56 2.01
CA SER A 35 -12.89 6.58 1.22
C SER A 35 -11.64 6.78 2.06
N ILE A 36 -10.57 6.06 1.71
CA ILE A 36 -9.24 6.21 2.30
C ILE A 36 -8.23 6.44 1.18
N THR A 37 -7.35 7.42 1.37
CA THR A 37 -6.22 7.68 0.48
C THR A 37 -4.92 7.57 1.25
N PHE A 38 -4.04 6.71 0.77
CA PHE A 38 -2.71 6.48 1.27
C PHE A 38 -1.70 7.14 0.34
N LYS A 39 -0.76 7.89 0.90
CA LYS A 39 0.33 8.51 0.14
C LYS A 39 1.66 8.01 0.67
N VAL A 40 2.40 7.30 -0.17
CA VAL A 40 3.74 6.83 0.13
C VAL A 40 4.73 7.85 -0.45
N VAL A 41 5.38 8.62 0.43
CA VAL A 41 6.40 9.58 0.03
C VAL A 41 7.78 9.03 0.38
N THR A 42 8.57 8.68 -0.62
CA THR A 42 9.95 8.22 -0.43
C THR A 42 10.94 9.31 -0.82
N MET A 43 11.77 9.72 0.14
CA MET A 43 12.90 10.61 -0.11
C MET A 43 14.09 9.78 -0.62
N GLY A 44 14.07 9.38 -1.90
CA GLY A 44 15.16 8.62 -2.53
C GLY A 44 14.69 7.70 -3.66
N ASP A 45 15.63 7.29 -4.52
CA ASP A 45 15.38 6.38 -5.63
C ASP A 45 15.02 4.98 -5.10
N LEU A 46 13.80 4.54 -5.41
CA LEU A 46 13.27 3.19 -5.11
C LEU A 46 13.92 2.11 -6.00
N GLN A 47 15.16 2.34 -6.44
CA GLN A 47 15.71 1.77 -7.67
C GLN A 47 16.42 0.42 -7.45
N GLU A 48 16.70 0.00 -6.22
CA GLU A 48 17.44 -1.25 -6.02
C GLU A 48 16.98 -2.00 -4.77
N HIS A 49 15.89 -2.77 -4.88
CA HIS A 49 15.73 -3.90 -3.98
C HIS A 49 15.03 -5.12 -4.59
N PRO A 50 15.75 -6.24 -4.75
CA PRO A 50 15.18 -7.56 -4.68
C PRO A 50 15.11 -7.99 -3.20
N ALA A 51 14.44 -7.22 -2.33
CA ALA A 51 14.09 -7.72 -1.02
C ALA A 51 12.80 -8.52 -1.20
N SER A 52 12.98 -9.81 -1.54
CA SER A 52 11.97 -10.86 -1.72
C SER A 52 10.53 -10.36 -1.92
N SER A 53 10.03 -10.45 -3.15
CA SER A 53 8.63 -10.15 -3.51
C SER A 53 7.58 -10.70 -2.52
N LEU A 54 7.90 -11.80 -1.82
CA LEU A 54 7.11 -12.38 -0.74
C LEU A 54 6.69 -11.41 0.37
N ASP A 55 7.52 -10.42 0.76
CA ASP A 55 7.20 -9.53 1.89
C ASP A 55 6.17 -8.45 1.48
N TRP A 56 6.24 -7.97 0.23
CA TRP A 56 5.25 -7.03 -0.30
C TRP A 56 3.87 -7.67 -0.50
N ASP A 57 3.83 -8.90 -0.99
CA ASP A 57 2.59 -9.65 -1.20
C ASP A 57 1.84 -9.88 0.11
N ASP A 58 2.55 -10.30 1.17
CA ASP A 58 1.95 -10.44 2.50
C ASP A 58 1.43 -9.10 3.01
N MET A 59 2.20 -8.02 2.89
CA MET A 59 1.77 -6.69 3.33
C MET A 59 0.51 -6.20 2.60
N TRP A 60 0.44 -6.33 1.27
CA TRP A 60 -0.74 -5.91 0.52
C TRP A 60 -1.95 -6.79 0.81
N THR A 61 -1.76 -8.10 0.94
CA THR A 61 -2.83 -9.04 1.30
C THR A 61 -3.38 -8.73 2.70
N ARG A 62 -2.51 -8.41 3.66
CA ARG A 62 -2.95 -8.02 5.01
C ARG A 62 -3.65 -6.67 5.04
N LEU A 63 -3.17 -5.71 4.24
CA LEU A 63 -3.85 -4.42 4.07
C LEU A 63 -5.22 -4.60 3.42
N ASP A 64 -5.32 -5.42 2.36
CA ASP A 64 -6.58 -5.81 1.72
C ASP A 64 -7.56 -6.40 2.75
N GLY A 65 -7.12 -7.37 3.56
CA GLY A 65 -7.95 -7.99 4.60
C GLY A 65 -8.44 -6.99 5.67
N CYS A 66 -7.58 -6.06 6.11
CA CYS A 66 -7.98 -5.02 7.05
C CYS A 66 -9.05 -4.10 6.46
N LEU A 67 -8.85 -3.68 5.22
CA LEU A 67 -9.78 -2.78 4.53
C LEU A 67 -11.08 -3.51 4.16
N ALA A 68 -11.02 -4.79 3.79
CA ALA A 68 -12.16 -5.66 3.45
C ALA A 68 -12.99 -6.09 4.67
N SER A 69 -12.50 -5.87 5.89
CA SER A 69 -13.20 -6.21 7.13
C SER A 69 -14.61 -5.64 7.19
N TYR A 70 -15.53 -6.35 7.87
CA TYR A 70 -16.89 -5.89 8.16
C TYR A 70 -16.93 -4.56 8.91
N LYS A 71 -15.86 -4.24 9.64
CA LYS A 71 -15.69 -2.97 10.37
C LYS A 71 -15.61 -1.78 9.42
N MET A 72 -15.14 -2.01 8.19
CA MET A 72 -15.06 -1.03 7.11
C MET A 72 -16.20 -1.23 6.09
N ALA A 73 -17.37 -1.70 6.52
CA ALA A 73 -18.49 -2.00 5.60
C ALA A 73 -18.89 -0.83 4.69
N SER A 74 -18.79 0.42 5.18
CA SER A 74 -19.12 1.63 4.41
C SER A 74 -18.02 2.06 3.43
N LEU A 75 -16.85 1.39 3.43
CA LEU A 75 -15.74 1.74 2.56
C LEU A 75 -16.08 1.40 1.11
N GLU A 76 -16.01 2.41 0.25
CA GLU A 76 -16.32 2.33 -1.18
C GLU A 76 -15.06 2.45 -2.03
N ARG A 77 -14.07 3.23 -1.58
CA ARG A 77 -12.87 3.55 -2.37
C ARG A 77 -11.59 3.57 -1.55
N VAL A 78 -10.56 2.91 -2.06
CA VAL A 78 -9.18 2.96 -1.54
C VAL A 78 -8.26 3.49 -2.63
N ALA A 79 -7.45 4.49 -2.31
CA ALA A 79 -6.40 4.98 -3.20
C ALA A 79 -5.02 4.83 -2.54
N ILE A 80 -4.02 4.38 -3.29
CA ILE A 80 -2.62 4.36 -2.87
C ILE A 80 -1.79 5.07 -3.94
N THR A 81 -1.09 6.14 -3.54
CA THR A 81 -0.27 6.94 -4.44
C THR A 81 1.19 6.94 -4.00
N PHE A 82 2.10 6.57 -4.90
CA PHE A 82 3.55 6.60 -4.69
C PHE A 82 4.18 7.88 -5.23
N VAL A 83 5.03 8.52 -4.42
CA VAL A 83 5.74 9.76 -4.75
C VAL A 83 7.21 9.67 -4.27
N PRO A 84 8.21 9.71 -5.15
CA PRO A 84 8.11 9.73 -6.61
C PRO A 84 7.61 8.40 -7.15
N ARG A 85 7.23 8.42 -8.44
CA ARG A 85 6.89 7.21 -9.19
C ARG A 85 8.06 6.23 -9.20
N PRO A 86 7.87 4.97 -8.74
CA PRO A 86 8.89 3.92 -8.84
C PRO A 86 9.31 3.67 -10.29
N ALA A 87 10.57 3.30 -10.52
CA ALA A 87 11.11 3.06 -11.87
C ALA A 87 10.33 1.96 -12.63
N GLU A 88 10.03 0.85 -11.95
CA GLU A 88 9.28 -0.28 -12.48
C GLU A 88 7.78 -0.21 -12.10
N TRP A 89 7.20 0.99 -12.14
CA TRP A 89 5.83 1.23 -11.68
C TRP A 89 4.81 0.28 -12.30
N ASP A 90 4.89 0.00 -13.60
CA ASP A 90 3.84 -0.78 -14.26
C ASP A 90 3.86 -2.25 -13.79
N THR A 91 5.05 -2.83 -13.63
CA THR A 91 5.23 -4.17 -13.04
C THR A 91 4.79 -4.20 -11.58
N PHE A 92 5.23 -3.21 -10.80
CA PHE A 92 4.89 -3.10 -9.38
C PHE A 92 3.39 -2.89 -9.15
N LYS A 93 2.74 -2.07 -9.97
CA LYS A 93 1.29 -1.84 -9.96
C LYS A 93 0.54 -3.11 -10.30
N ALA A 94 0.90 -3.81 -11.37
CA ALA A 94 0.23 -5.05 -11.76
C ALA A 94 0.31 -6.11 -10.65
N HIS A 95 1.44 -6.20 -9.97
CA HIS A 95 1.63 -7.10 -8.84
C HIS A 95 0.75 -6.71 -7.64
N MET A 96 0.73 -5.43 -7.28
CA MET A 96 -0.12 -4.91 -6.20
C MET A 96 -1.62 -5.09 -6.50
N GLU A 97 -2.04 -4.84 -7.73
CA GLU A 97 -3.42 -5.07 -8.19
C GLU A 97 -3.87 -6.52 -8.00
N GLY A 98 -2.95 -7.48 -8.16
CA GLY A 98 -3.20 -8.90 -7.94
C GLY A 98 -3.47 -9.28 -6.48
N ASN A 99 -3.07 -8.43 -5.52
CA ASN A 99 -3.19 -8.71 -4.09
C ASN A 99 -4.47 -8.13 -3.45
N PHE A 100 -5.11 -7.12 -4.05
CA PHE A 100 -6.35 -6.50 -3.53
C PHE A 100 -7.63 -7.24 -3.97
N LEU A 101 -7.66 -8.56 -3.77
CA LEU A 101 -8.75 -9.41 -4.26
C LEU A 101 -10.04 -9.22 -3.47
N SER A 102 -9.96 -9.12 -2.14
CA SER A 102 -11.16 -9.05 -1.30
C SER A 102 -11.90 -7.73 -1.51
N LEU A 103 -11.17 -6.62 -1.62
CA LEU A 103 -11.77 -5.32 -1.95
C LEU A 103 -12.49 -5.35 -3.31
N ARG A 104 -11.88 -5.97 -4.33
CA ARG A 104 -12.50 -6.14 -5.65
C ARG A 104 -13.77 -6.99 -5.58
N GLN A 105 -13.74 -8.11 -4.84
CA GLN A 105 -14.90 -8.98 -4.66
C GLN A 105 -16.06 -8.28 -3.95
N LEU A 106 -15.77 -7.35 -3.03
CA LEU A 106 -16.76 -6.51 -2.36
C LEU A 106 -17.26 -5.34 -3.22
N GLY A 107 -16.79 -5.22 -4.48
CA GLY A 107 -17.18 -4.14 -5.39
C GLY A 107 -16.58 -2.78 -5.02
N ARG A 108 -15.51 -2.75 -4.21
CA ARG A 108 -14.85 -1.52 -3.78
C ARG A 108 -13.82 -1.09 -4.80
N GLU A 109 -13.78 0.20 -5.07
CA GLU A 109 -12.85 0.79 -6.01
C GLU A 109 -11.44 0.82 -5.41
N VAL A 110 -10.46 0.28 -6.13
CA VAL A 110 -9.04 0.34 -5.76
C VAL A 110 -8.29 1.13 -6.82
N VAL A 111 -7.70 2.24 -6.41
CA VAL A 111 -6.96 3.14 -7.29
C VAL A 111 -5.48 3.15 -6.90
N LEU A 112 -4.65 2.64 -7.80
CA LEU A 112 -3.20 2.63 -7.63
C LEU A 112 -2.57 3.60 -8.62
N ASP A 113 -1.85 4.59 -8.08
CA ASP A 113 -1.25 5.66 -8.86
C ASP A 113 0.17 6.00 -8.39
N ALA A 114 0.91 6.71 -9.24
CA ALA A 114 2.25 7.15 -8.95
C ALA A 114 2.59 8.43 -9.71
N VAL A 115 3.06 9.45 -8.99
CA VAL A 115 3.37 10.77 -9.56
C VAL A 115 4.86 11.03 -9.56
N ARG A 116 5.35 11.63 -10.65
CA ARG A 116 6.71 12.18 -10.71
C ARG A 116 6.75 13.47 -9.90
N PHE A 117 7.91 13.80 -9.31
CA PHE A 117 8.14 15.12 -8.74
C PHE A 117 8.13 16.19 -9.83
#